data_AF-A0A932MEH1-F1
#
_entry.id   AF-A0A932MEH1-F1
#
_cell.length_a   1.000
_cell.length_b   1.000
_cell.length_c   1.000
_cell.angle_alpha   90.00
_cell.angle_beta   90.00
_cell.angle_gamma   90.00
#
_symmetry.space_group_name_H-M   'P 1'
#
loop_
_entity.id
_entity.type
_entity.pdbx_description
1 polymer ?
#
loop_
_entity_poly.entity_id
_entity_poly.type
_entity_poly.pdbx_seq_one_letter_code
_entity_poly.pdbx_strand_id
1 'polypeptide(L)'
;TALATEYQRLADAAVVVDPTLRKPIDSARNAAQGAVAEIEKRLVAHLKKQNEILLQQLDKARRNLFPLGRPQERVLNLTTYAARYGPAFLDALLAACTPHAPTLESLSDSA
;
A
#
# COMPACT_ATOMS: atom_id res chain seq x y z
N THR A 1 -11.34 -2.16 22.65
CA THR A 1 -11.77 -0.83 22.15
C THR A 1 -12.72 -0.22 23.17
N ALA A 2 -12.80 1.11 23.26
CA ALA A 2 -13.67 1.80 24.22
C ALA A 2 -15.13 1.29 24.16
N LEU A 3 -15.65 1.04 22.95
CA LEU A 3 -16.98 0.46 22.74
C LEU A 3 -17.18 -0.89 23.44
N ALA A 4 -16.21 -1.79 23.36
CA ALA A 4 -16.28 -3.10 24.03
C ALA A 4 -16.30 -2.95 25.56
N THR A 5 -15.51 -2.01 26.09
CA THR A 5 -15.49 -1.68 27.53
C THR A 5 -16.84 -1.15 28.01
N GLU A 6 -17.49 -0.26 27.24
CA GLU A 6 -18.81 0.27 27.62
C GLU A 6 -19.92 -0.78 27.56
N TYR A 7 -19.92 -1.65 26.54
CA TYR A 7 -20.85 -2.79 26.50
C TYR A 7 -20.65 -3.75 27.68
N GLN A 8 -19.41 -3.95 28.12
CA GLN A 8 -19.13 -4.77 29.28
C GLN A 8 -19.68 -4.13 30.57
N ARG A 9 -19.44 -2.82 30.78
CA ARG A 9 -20.02 -2.11 31.92
C ARG A 9 -21.54 -2.16 31.93
N LEU A 10 -22.16 -1.99 30.76
CA LEU A 10 -23.62 -2.09 30.61
C LEU A 10 -24.13 -3.49 30.95
N ALA A 11 -23.44 -4.54 30.49
CA ALA A 11 -23.79 -5.93 30.80
C ALA A 11 -23.69 -6.23 32.30
N ASP A 12 -22.64 -5.73 32.95
CA ASP A 12 -22.42 -5.94 34.38
C ASP A 12 -23.47 -5.21 35.22
N ALA A 13 -23.82 -3.96 34.86
CA ALA A 13 -24.91 -3.24 35.51
C ALA A 13 -26.29 -3.87 35.28
N ALA A 14 -26.56 -4.39 34.07
CA ALA A 14 -27.84 -4.99 33.73
C ALA A 14 -28.08 -6.32 34.45
N VAL A 15 -27.04 -7.13 34.68
CA VAL A 15 -27.16 -8.40 35.41
C VAL A 15 -27.53 -8.20 36.88
N VAL A 16 -27.14 -7.07 37.48
CA VAL A 16 -27.57 -6.71 38.85
C VAL A 16 -29.10 -6.50 38.89
N VAL A 17 -29.70 -6.01 37.79
CA VAL A 17 -31.15 -5.79 37.69
C VAL A 17 -31.87 -7.08 37.30
N ASP A 18 -31.43 -7.72 36.21
CA ASP A 18 -31.99 -8.98 35.71
C ASP A 18 -30.90 -9.76 34.94
N PRO A 19 -30.49 -10.95 35.43
CA PRO A 19 -29.49 -11.80 34.78
C PRO A 19 -29.81 -12.19 33.33
N THR A 20 -31.09 -12.20 32.93
CA THR A 20 -31.52 -12.56 31.57
C THR A 20 -31.09 -11.52 30.52
N LEU A 21 -30.76 -10.30 30.93
CA LEU A 21 -30.36 -9.20 30.05
C LEU A 21 -28.94 -9.35 29.47
N ARG A 22 -28.09 -10.23 29.99
CA ARG A 22 -26.72 -10.42 29.50
C ARG A 22 -26.68 -10.81 28.03
N LYS A 23 -27.47 -11.82 27.64
CA LYS A 23 -27.51 -12.32 26.25
C LYS A 23 -27.92 -11.25 25.23
N PRO A 24 -29.02 -10.50 25.43
CA PRO A 24 -29.37 -9.36 24.58
C PRO A 24 -28.26 -8.32 24.44
N ILE A 25 -27.56 -7.97 25.54
CA ILE A 25 -26.49 -6.97 25.52
C ILE A 25 -25.26 -7.48 24.76
N ASP A 26 -24.86 -8.73 24.96
CA ASP A 26 -23.78 -9.35 24.19
C ASP A 26 -24.11 -9.40 22.69
N SER A 27 -25.37 -9.69 22.34
CA SER A 27 -25.83 -9.66 20.95
C SER A 27 -25.74 -8.25 20.35
N ALA A 28 -26.17 -7.22 21.09
CA ALA A 28 -26.06 -5.83 20.66
C ALA A 28 -24.60 -5.39 20.51
N ARG A 29 -23.70 -5.82 21.40
CA ARG A 29 -22.25 -5.58 21.30
C ARG A 29 -21.70 -6.14 20.00
N ASN A 30 -21.99 -7.40 19.71
CA ASN A 30 -21.47 -8.08 18.53
C ASN A 30 -22.01 -7.43 17.24
N ALA A 31 -23.29 -7.03 17.22
CA ALA A 31 -23.87 -6.30 16.10
C ALA A 31 -23.20 -4.95 15.86
N ALA A 32 -22.97 -4.17 16.93
CA ALA A 32 -22.28 -2.88 16.85
C ALA A 32 -20.84 -3.02 16.35
N GLN A 33 -20.11 -4.03 16.84
CA GLN A 33 -18.75 -4.35 16.37
C GLN A 33 -18.73 -4.74 14.88
N GLY A 34 -19.68 -5.57 14.45
CA GLY A 34 -19.83 -5.93 13.05
C GLY A 34 -20.12 -4.73 12.15
N ALA A 35 -20.99 -3.83 12.59
CA ALA A 35 -21.31 -2.60 11.85
C ALA A 35 -20.08 -1.70 11.68
N VAL A 36 -19.29 -1.50 12.73
CA VAL A 36 -18.05 -0.72 12.67
C VAL A 36 -17.04 -1.36 11.71
N ALA A 37 -16.84 -2.67 11.78
CA ALA A 37 -15.92 -3.39 10.90
C ALA A 37 -16.33 -3.29 9.42
N GLU A 38 -17.63 -3.35 9.12
CA GLU A 38 -18.14 -3.18 7.76
C GLU A 38 -17.92 -1.74 7.24
N ILE A 39 -18.13 -0.73 8.10
CA ILE A 39 -17.83 0.67 7.76
C ILE A 39 -16.33 0.84 7.46
N GLU A 40 -15.46 0.30 8.31
CA GLU A 40 -14.01 0.34 8.11
C GLU A 40 -13.61 -0.31 6.78
N LYS A 41 -14.14 -1.50 6.48
CA LYS A 41 -13.90 -2.20 5.21
C LYS A 41 -14.33 -1.36 4.01
N ARG A 42 -15.50 -0.71 4.06
CA ARG A 42 -16.01 0.17 3.00
C ARG A 42 -15.17 1.42 2.83
N LEU A 43 -14.71 2.00 3.93
CA LEU A 43 -13.83 3.18 3.93
C LEU A 43 -12.50 2.84 3.27
N VAL A 44 -11.84 1.75 3.67
CA VAL A 44 -10.60 1.28 3.06
C VAL A 44 -10.79 1.00 1.57
N ALA A 45 -11.91 0.37 1.18
CA ALA A 45 -12.22 0.12 -0.23
C ALA A 45 -12.37 1.43 -1.03
N HIS A 46 -13.06 2.43 -0.49
CA HIS A 46 -13.21 3.73 -1.14
C HIS A 46 -11.89 4.49 -1.21
N LEU A 47 -11.07 4.48 -0.16
CA LEU A 47 -9.74 5.10 -0.18
C LEU A 47 -8.84 4.45 -1.23
N LYS A 48 -8.88 3.12 -1.37
CA LYS A 48 -8.14 2.41 -2.43
C LYS A 48 -8.64 2.80 -3.81
N LYS A 49 -9.96 2.88 -4.02
CA LYS A 49 -10.56 3.29 -5.30
C LYS A 49 -10.22 4.74 -5.66
N GLN A 50 -10.31 5.65 -4.69
CA GLN A 50 -9.94 7.05 -4.86
C GLN A 50 -8.47 7.20 -5.28
N ASN A 51 -7.60 6.36 -4.71
CA ASN A 51 -6.16 6.38 -4.99
C ASN A 51 -5.73 5.33 -6.02
N GLU A 52 -6.66 4.75 -6.77
CA GLU A 52 -6.35 3.61 -7.65
C GLU A 52 -5.28 3.97 -8.68
N ILE A 53 -5.38 5.15 -9.29
CA ILE A 53 -4.41 5.64 -10.27
C ILE A 53 -3.02 5.78 -9.64
N LEU A 54 -2.92 6.39 -8.45
CA LEU A 54 -1.66 6.57 -7.75
C LEU A 54 -1.05 5.22 -7.36
N LEU A 55 -1.86 4.28 -6.87
CA LEU A 55 -1.42 2.93 -6.54
C LEU A 55 -0.91 2.17 -7.78
N GLN A 56 -1.61 2.30 -8.91
CA GLN A 56 -1.18 1.71 -10.18
C GLN A 56 0.14 2.34 -10.68
N GLN A 57 0.30 3.65 -10.53
CA GLN A 57 1.55 4.35 -10.88
C GLN A 57 2.71 3.91 -10.00
N LEU A 58 2.52 3.83 -8.68
CA LEU A 58 3.53 3.34 -7.74
C LEU A 58 3.91 1.88 -8.01
N ASP A 59 2.93 1.01 -8.25
CA ASP A 59 3.21 -0.38 -8.57
C ASP A 59 3.94 -0.53 -9.92
N LYS A 60 3.58 0.28 -10.92
CA LYS A 60 4.31 0.35 -12.19
C LYS A 60 5.74 0.84 -11.97
N ALA A 61 5.96 1.87 -11.17
CA ALA A 61 7.30 2.36 -10.84
C ALA A 61 8.12 1.27 -10.14
N ARG A 62 7.56 0.63 -9.11
CA ARG A 62 8.19 -0.49 -8.39
C ARG A 62 8.56 -1.64 -9.31
N ARG A 63 7.67 -2.04 -10.22
CA ARG A 63 7.95 -3.12 -11.19
C ARG A 63 9.07 -2.80 -12.17
N ASN A 64 9.24 -1.53 -12.54
CA ASN A 64 10.31 -1.12 -13.45
C ASN A 64 11.64 -0.90 -12.71
N LEU A 65 11.63 -0.30 -11.51
CA LEU A 65 12.84 0.01 -10.74
C LEU A 65 13.37 -1.17 -9.92
N PHE A 66 12.46 -2.00 -9.39
CA PHE A 66 12.76 -3.17 -8.57
C PHE A 66 12.07 -4.45 -9.08
N PRO A 67 12.32 -4.85 -10.34
CA PRO A 67 11.81 -6.11 -10.86
C PRO A 67 12.25 -7.28 -9.96
N LEU A 68 11.34 -8.20 -9.66
CA LEU A 68 11.56 -9.33 -8.74
C LEU A 68 12.10 -8.93 -7.34
N GLY A 69 11.88 -7.68 -6.93
CA GLY A 69 12.36 -7.16 -5.65
C GLY A 69 13.88 -6.90 -5.59
N ARG A 70 14.56 -6.86 -6.75
CA ARG A 70 16.00 -6.58 -6.87
C ARG A 70 16.21 -5.32 -7.72
N PRO A 71 17.32 -4.58 -7.55
CA PRO A 71 17.65 -3.44 -8.40
C PRO A 71 17.55 -3.79 -9.90
N GLN A 72 17.03 -2.86 -10.69
CA GLN A 72 16.78 -3.04 -12.12
C GLN A 72 18.00 -3.59 -12.86
N GLU A 73 19.20 -3.05 -12.63
CA GLU A 73 20.42 -3.45 -13.35
C GLU A 73 20.87 -4.89 -13.04
N ARG A 74 20.35 -5.49 -11.96
CA ARG A 74 20.64 -6.89 -11.58
C ARG A 74 19.68 -7.91 -12.19
N VAL A 75 18.64 -7.44 -12.88
CA VAL A 75 17.59 -8.29 -13.45
C VAL A 75 17.40 -8.01 -14.93
N LEU A 76 17.33 -6.75 -15.32
CA LEU A 76 17.12 -6.32 -16.70
C LEU A 76 18.45 -5.91 -17.32
N ASN A 77 18.62 -6.31 -18.58
CA ASN A 77 19.76 -5.93 -19.41
C ASN A 77 19.30 -5.05 -20.58
N LEU A 78 20.28 -4.49 -21.29
CA LEU A 78 20.06 -3.62 -22.44
C LEU A 78 19.15 -4.25 -23.50
N THR A 79 19.31 -5.53 -23.79
CA THR A 79 18.52 -6.26 -24.80
C THR A 79 17.02 -6.20 -24.52
N THR A 80 16.63 -6.19 -23.25
CA THR A 80 15.22 -6.06 -22.84
C THR A 80 14.60 -4.76 -23.33
N TYR A 81 15.37 -3.67 -23.26
CA TYR A 81 14.92 -2.35 -23.70
C TYR A 81 15.01 -2.22 -25.22
N ALA A 82 16.08 -2.72 -25.85
CA ALA A 82 16.22 -2.73 -27.30
C ALA A 82 15.09 -3.50 -27.99
N ALA A 83 14.66 -4.65 -27.43
CA ALA A 83 13.52 -5.42 -27.96
C ALA A 83 12.18 -4.66 -27.87
N ARG A 84 12.02 -3.80 -26.85
CA ARG A 84 10.77 -3.06 -26.62
C ARG A 84 10.71 -1.72 -27.36
N TYR A 85 11.83 -1.02 -27.44
CA TYR A 85 11.91 0.37 -27.91
C TYR A 85 12.68 0.50 -29.23
N GLY A 86 13.27 -0.58 -29.73
CA GLY A 86 14.03 -0.59 -30.98
C GLY A 86 15.41 0.07 -30.85
N PRO A 87 16.12 0.23 -31.97
CA PRO A 87 17.49 0.71 -32.00
C PRO A 87 17.64 2.17 -31.52
N ALA A 88 16.63 3.01 -31.72
CA ALA A 88 16.63 4.41 -31.28
C ALA A 88 16.70 4.58 -29.75
N PHE A 89 16.47 3.52 -28.98
CA PHE A 89 16.58 3.54 -27.53
C PHE A 89 17.97 3.95 -27.05
N LEU A 90 19.03 3.46 -27.70
CA LEU A 90 20.40 3.75 -27.28
C LEU A 90 20.75 5.23 -27.45
N ASP A 91 20.36 5.82 -28.57
CA ASP A 91 20.59 7.25 -28.83
C ASP A 91 19.83 8.12 -27.82
N ALA A 92 18.58 7.75 -27.52
CA ALA A 92 17.77 8.44 -26.51
C ALA A 92 18.33 8.29 -25.09
N LEU A 93 18.81 7.10 -24.74
CA LEU A 93 19.45 6.84 -23.44
C LEU A 93 20.73 7.66 -23.29
N LEU A 94 21.58 7.66 -24.31
CA LEU A 94 22.82 8.43 -24.31
C LEU A 94 22.51 9.93 -24.16
N ALA A 95 21.61 10.46 -24.96
CA ALA A 95 21.20 11.87 -24.88
C ALA A 95 20.65 12.26 -23.49
N ALA A 96 19.89 11.38 -22.83
CA ALA A 96 19.37 11.61 -21.49
C ALA A 96 20.46 11.55 -20.41
N CYS A 97 21.50 10.75 -20.59
CA CYS A 97 22.60 10.62 -19.64
C CYS A 97 23.68 11.70 -19.82
N THR A 98 23.88 12.24 -21.03
CA THR A 98 24.92 13.25 -21.34
C THR A 98 24.95 14.43 -20.36
N PRO A 99 23.82 15.06 -19.98
CA PRO A 99 23.84 16.17 -19.01
C PRO A 99 24.41 15.80 -17.63
N HIS A 100 24.39 14.52 -17.28
CA HIS A 100 24.82 14.00 -15.99
C HIS A 100 26.25 13.41 -16.01
N ALA A 101 26.84 13.24 -17.20
CA ALA A 101 28.18 12.65 -17.35
C ALA A 101 29.28 13.37 -16.52
N PRO A 102 29.34 14.71 -16.46
CA PRO A 102 30.37 15.39 -15.67
C PRO A 102 30.28 15.12 -14.16
N THR A 103 29.07 14.85 -13.66
CA THR A 103 28.84 14.51 -12.24
C THR A 103 29.32 13.09 -11.93
N LEU A 104 29.27 12.17 -12.89
CA LEU A 104 29.72 10.80 -12.70
C LEU A 104 31.25 10.67 -12.83
N GLU A 105 31.85 11.41 -13.76
CA GLU A 105 33.32 11.43 -13.97
C GLU A 105 34.06 12.03 -12.76
N SER A 106 33.54 13.11 -12.18
CA SER A 106 34.11 13.69 -10.96
C SER A 106 34.02 12.79 -9.73
N LEU A 107 33.04 11.86 -9.69
CA LEU A 107 32.92 10.85 -8.63
C LEU A 107 33.89 9.68 -8.83
N SER A 108 34.26 9.35 -10.07
CA SER A 108 35.28 8.32 -10.35
C SER A 108 36.71 8.83 -10.13
N ASP A 109 36.97 10.11 -10.36
CA ASP A 109 38.29 10.71 -10.12
C ASP A 109 38.59 10.92 -8.62
N SER A 110 37.56 10.83 -7.77
CA SER A 110 37.64 11.01 -6.31
C SER A 110 37.69 9.67 -5.52
N ALA A 111 37.68 8.52 -6.20
CA ALA A 111 37.66 7.16 -5.62
C ALA A 111 38.94 6.38 -5.96
#